data_AF-A0A1D1UI47-F1
#
_entry.id   AF-A0A1D1UI47-F1
#
_cell.length_a   1.000
_cell.length_b   1.000
_cell.length_c   1.000
_cell.angle_alpha   90.00
_cell.angle_beta   90.00
_cell.angle_gamma   90.00
#
_symmetry.space_group_name_H-M   'P 1'
#
loop_
_entity.id
_entity.type
_entity.pdbx_description
1 polymer ?
#
loop_
_entity_poly.entity_id
_entity_poly.type
_entity_poly.pdbx_seq_one_letter_code
_entity_poly.pdbx_strand_id
1 'polypeptide(L)'
;MLMDKYKWQTISFTCDISTEFGEYTRDFYRGTCNEFAAALTSQQGYKIFSQGANLSKADERISALQDAKLYSRVIVVISHMDYVRQVLLTASQLNMTTPEYDAAKVFESLFIVTLARLPATTKTLALFDAIEHVAKDSYNLSSPVTESGLLYGTSTYSALHVTAQTVGEAIQLNKSLSDGSRLVKLMHNRTFATPCGVCEMNHNGDLESIYAIVGMSQQTKNFEVYLYTHEGKVLAVKSLEQAEKTAN
;
A
#
# COMPACT_ATOMS: atom_id res chain seq x y z
N MET A 1 12.42 -6.56 7.27
CA MET A 1 11.52 -6.50 6.09
C MET A 1 10.63 -7.75 6.04
N LEU A 2 9.46 -7.71 5.37
CA LEU A 2 8.57 -8.89 5.22
C LEU A 2 9.32 -10.09 4.63
N MET A 3 10.15 -9.81 3.62
CA MET A 3 10.95 -10.81 2.92
C MET A 3 11.95 -11.50 3.87
N ASP A 4 12.65 -10.75 4.73
CA ASP A 4 13.56 -11.33 5.74
C ASP A 4 12.82 -12.28 6.70
N LYS A 5 11.63 -11.87 7.16
CA LYS A 5 10.83 -12.64 8.12
C LYS A 5 10.49 -14.03 7.58
N TYR A 6 10.12 -14.11 6.29
CA TYR A 6 9.78 -15.36 5.62
C TYR A 6 10.96 -16.00 4.87
N LYS A 7 12.16 -15.43 5.01
CA LYS A 7 13.39 -15.88 4.33
C LYS A 7 13.23 -15.96 2.81
N TRP A 8 12.43 -15.08 2.23
CA TRP A 8 12.20 -15.00 0.80
C TRP A 8 13.35 -14.22 0.16
N GLN A 9 14.23 -14.89 -0.57
CA GLN A 9 15.41 -14.27 -1.19
C GLN A 9 15.30 -14.11 -2.70
N THR A 10 14.38 -14.84 -3.34
CA THR A 10 14.12 -14.72 -4.77
C THR A 10 12.70 -14.20 -4.95
N ILE A 11 12.54 -13.13 -5.75
CA ILE A 11 11.26 -12.45 -5.95
C ILE A 11 11.09 -12.14 -7.44
N SER A 12 9.90 -12.42 -7.96
CA SER A 12 9.50 -12.01 -9.31
C SER A 12 8.49 -10.87 -9.22
N PHE A 13 8.73 -9.78 -9.94
CA PHE A 13 7.83 -8.64 -10.08
C PHE A 13 7.13 -8.71 -11.43
N THR A 14 5.81 -8.58 -11.40
CA THR A 14 4.98 -8.39 -12.59
C THR A 14 4.37 -6.99 -12.51
N CYS A 15 4.93 -6.07 -13.29
CA CYS A 15 4.55 -4.67 -13.33
C CYS A 15 3.50 -4.46 -14.42
N ASP A 16 2.36 -3.88 -14.07
CA ASP A 16 1.36 -3.54 -15.07
C ASP A 16 1.82 -2.36 -15.95
N ILE A 17 1.73 -2.56 -17.26
CA ILE A 17 2.00 -1.51 -18.27
C ILE A 17 0.76 -1.13 -19.07
N SER A 18 -0.43 -1.61 -18.66
CA SER A 18 -1.71 -1.23 -19.27
C SER A 18 -1.94 0.28 -19.23
N THR A 19 -2.52 0.81 -20.31
CA THR A 19 -2.95 2.22 -20.41
C THR A 19 -4.46 2.39 -20.25
N GLU A 20 -5.22 1.33 -19.96
CA GLU A 20 -6.69 1.38 -19.88
C GLU A 20 -7.20 2.35 -18.80
N PHE A 21 -6.42 2.55 -17.73
CA PHE A 21 -6.71 3.52 -16.67
C PHE A 21 -5.98 4.87 -16.85
N GLY A 22 -5.49 5.14 -18.07
CA GLY A 22 -4.73 6.34 -18.42
C GLY A 22 -3.22 6.23 -18.18
N GLU A 23 -2.48 7.11 -18.83
CA GLU A 23 -1.01 7.10 -18.81
C GLU A 23 -0.43 7.39 -17.42
N TYR A 24 -1.08 8.27 -16.65
CA TYR A 24 -0.66 8.59 -15.29
C TYR A 24 -0.71 7.36 -14.38
N THR A 25 -1.80 6.59 -14.45
CA THR A 25 -1.98 5.37 -13.66
C THR A 25 -0.95 4.30 -14.05
N ARG A 26 -0.69 4.14 -15.35
CA ARG A 26 0.40 3.27 -15.85
C ARG A 26 1.75 3.68 -15.25
N ASP A 27 2.07 4.97 -15.33
CA ASP A 27 3.36 5.49 -14.89
C ASP A 27 3.52 5.35 -13.37
N PHE A 28 2.43 5.50 -12.61
CA PHE A 28 2.40 5.21 -11.17
C PHE A 28 2.73 3.74 -10.87
N TYR A 29 2.07 2.78 -11.50
CA TYR A 29 2.33 1.35 -11.26
C TYR A 29 3.73 0.94 -11.72
N ARG A 30 4.15 1.39 -12.91
CA ARG A 30 5.50 1.14 -13.43
C ARG A 30 6.58 1.74 -12.53
N GLY A 31 6.39 3.00 -12.11
CA GLY A 31 7.31 3.69 -11.19
C GLY A 31 7.42 2.95 -9.87
N THR A 32 6.29 2.64 -9.23
CA THR A 32 6.24 1.87 -7.98
C THR A 32 6.97 0.53 -8.11
N CYS A 33 6.74 -0.18 -9.22
CA CYS A 33 7.38 -1.47 -9.46
C CYS A 33 8.90 -1.37 -9.59
N ASN A 34 9.39 -0.38 -10.35
CA ASN A 34 10.82 -0.14 -10.52
C ASN A 34 11.49 0.25 -9.20
N GLU A 35 10.87 1.14 -8.42
CA GLU A 35 11.42 1.59 -7.14
C GLU A 35 11.47 0.44 -6.12
N PHE A 36 10.43 -0.40 -6.04
CA PHE A 36 10.44 -1.57 -5.16
C PHE A 36 11.52 -2.59 -5.55
N ALA A 37 11.64 -2.88 -6.85
CA ALA A 37 12.66 -3.78 -7.35
C ALA A 37 14.07 -3.22 -7.09
N ALA A 38 14.28 -1.92 -7.31
CA ALA A 38 15.56 -1.25 -7.07
C ALA A 38 15.93 -1.24 -5.58
N ALA A 39 14.96 -0.92 -4.70
CA ALA A 39 15.16 -0.94 -3.25
C ALA A 39 15.62 -2.31 -2.76
N LEU A 40 14.98 -3.39 -3.20
CA LEU A 40 15.41 -4.75 -2.86
C LEU A 40 16.75 -5.13 -3.48
N THR A 41 17.02 -4.73 -4.73
CA THR A 41 18.28 -5.03 -5.42
C THR A 41 19.48 -4.36 -4.74
N SER A 42 19.27 -3.17 -4.16
CA SER A 42 20.30 -2.47 -3.38
C SER A 42 20.65 -3.16 -2.06
N GLN A 43 19.78 -4.06 -1.57
CA GLN A 43 20.02 -4.86 -0.38
C GLN A 43 20.75 -6.16 -0.77
N GLN A 44 21.78 -6.53 -0.01
CA GLN A 44 22.51 -7.77 -0.28
C GLN A 44 21.63 -9.01 -0.04
N GLY A 45 21.73 -10.00 -0.93
CA GLY A 45 21.12 -11.32 -0.74
C GLY A 45 19.77 -11.54 -1.45
N TYR A 46 19.26 -10.54 -2.17
CA TYR A 46 18.05 -10.67 -2.97
C TYR A 46 18.32 -10.93 -4.45
N LYS A 47 17.57 -11.84 -5.06
CA LYS A 47 17.53 -12.10 -6.51
C LYS A 47 16.19 -11.62 -7.05
N ILE A 48 16.22 -10.53 -7.79
CA ILE A 48 15.03 -9.86 -8.30
C ILE A 48 14.91 -10.10 -9.80
N PHE A 49 13.73 -10.58 -10.21
CA PHE A 49 13.32 -10.68 -11.61
C PHE A 49 12.15 -9.73 -11.79
N SER A 50 12.18 -8.87 -12.80
CA SER A 50 11.11 -7.91 -13.06
C SER A 50 10.75 -7.91 -14.52
N GLN A 51 9.45 -7.85 -14.80
CA GLN A 51 8.90 -7.78 -16.15
C GLN A 51 7.69 -6.85 -16.19
N GLY A 52 7.54 -6.13 -17.30
CA GLY A 52 6.31 -5.41 -17.63
C GLY A 52 5.37 -6.30 -18.43
N ALA A 53 4.07 -6.30 -18.09
CA ALA A 53 3.04 -6.99 -18.86
C ALA A 53 1.75 -6.18 -18.86
N ASN A 54 1.03 -6.15 -19.98
CA ASN A 54 -0.29 -5.55 -20.00
C ASN A 54 -1.29 -6.50 -19.33
N LEU A 55 -1.57 -6.25 -18.05
CA LEU A 55 -2.38 -7.18 -17.25
C LEU A 55 -3.88 -7.13 -17.59
N SER A 56 -4.31 -6.24 -18.48
CA SER A 56 -5.68 -6.30 -19.02
C SER A 56 -5.86 -7.44 -20.02
N LYS A 57 -4.78 -7.89 -20.67
CA LYS A 57 -4.80 -8.95 -21.69
C LYS A 57 -4.48 -10.32 -21.11
N ALA A 58 -5.33 -11.31 -21.41
CA ALA A 58 -5.20 -12.66 -20.89
C ALA A 58 -3.87 -13.34 -21.26
N ASP A 59 -3.47 -13.25 -22.53
CA ASP A 59 -2.25 -13.91 -23.02
C ASP A 59 -0.99 -13.34 -22.37
N GLU A 60 -0.94 -12.02 -22.16
CA GLU A 60 0.17 -11.36 -21.48
C GLU A 60 0.21 -11.73 -19.98
N ARG A 61 -0.95 -11.85 -19.31
CA ARG A 61 -1.02 -12.40 -17.94
C ARG A 61 -0.47 -13.82 -17.85
N ILE A 62 -0.83 -14.68 -18.80
CA ILE A 62 -0.38 -16.08 -18.84
C ILE A 62 1.14 -16.13 -19.01
N SER A 63 1.68 -15.41 -20.02
CA SER A 63 3.13 -15.35 -20.27
C SER A 63 3.87 -14.84 -19.03
N ALA A 64 3.41 -13.73 -18.45
CA ALA A 64 4.03 -13.15 -17.27
C ALA A 64 4.05 -14.12 -16.08
N LEU A 65 2.95 -14.83 -15.81
CA LEU A 65 2.91 -15.80 -14.71
C LEU A 65 3.78 -17.03 -14.97
N GLN A 66 3.82 -17.52 -16.21
CA GLN A 66 4.70 -18.62 -16.60
C GLN A 66 6.17 -18.24 -16.40
N ASP A 67 6.57 -17.05 -16.87
CA ASP A 67 7.92 -16.54 -16.68
C ASP A 67 8.25 -16.35 -15.20
N ALA A 68 7.35 -15.73 -14.43
CA ALA A 68 7.55 -15.51 -13.00
C ALA A 68 7.74 -16.83 -12.23
N LYS A 69 6.97 -17.87 -12.59
CA LYS A 69 7.03 -19.21 -11.98
C LYS A 69 8.38 -19.92 -12.22
N LEU A 70 9.07 -19.61 -13.31
CA LEU A 70 10.40 -20.18 -13.59
C LEU A 70 11.46 -19.69 -12.59
N TYR A 71 11.29 -18.47 -12.09
CA TYR A 71 12.31 -17.81 -11.27
C TYR A 71 11.99 -17.81 -9.77
N SER A 72 10.71 -17.66 -9.40
CA SER A 72 10.31 -17.44 -8.02
C SER A 72 8.97 -18.06 -7.65
N ARG A 73 8.82 -18.40 -6.36
CA ARG A 73 7.52 -18.73 -5.73
C ARG A 73 6.83 -17.50 -5.12
N VAL A 74 7.57 -16.40 -4.93
CA VAL A 74 7.07 -15.13 -4.43
C VAL A 74 6.93 -14.19 -5.61
N ILE A 75 5.69 -13.85 -5.94
CA ILE A 75 5.34 -12.99 -7.07
C ILE A 75 4.70 -11.73 -6.52
N VAL A 76 5.31 -10.58 -6.80
CA VAL A 76 4.77 -9.26 -6.47
C VAL A 76 4.10 -8.71 -7.71
N VAL A 77 2.80 -8.43 -7.60
CA VAL A 77 2.00 -7.86 -8.68
C VAL A 77 1.65 -6.42 -8.29
N ILE A 78 2.01 -5.47 -9.15
CA ILE A 78 1.71 -4.04 -8.94
C ILE A 78 0.81 -3.58 -10.07
N SER A 79 -0.48 -3.40 -9.75
CA SER A 79 -1.54 -3.13 -10.71
C SER A 79 -2.83 -2.67 -10.02
N HIS A 80 -3.83 -2.29 -10.81
CA HIS A 80 -5.19 -2.05 -10.34
C HIS A 80 -5.83 -3.34 -9.83
N MET A 81 -6.69 -3.23 -8.81
CA MET A 81 -7.30 -4.39 -8.14
C MET A 81 -8.12 -5.30 -9.08
N ASP A 82 -8.74 -4.72 -10.12
CA ASP A 82 -9.47 -5.51 -11.12
C ASP A 82 -8.54 -6.48 -11.86
N TYR A 83 -7.32 -6.06 -12.18
CA TYR A 83 -6.35 -6.92 -12.84
C TYR A 83 -5.65 -7.85 -11.85
N VAL A 84 -5.42 -7.44 -10.60
CA VAL A 84 -4.92 -8.35 -9.55
C VAL A 84 -5.84 -9.56 -9.41
N ARG A 85 -7.17 -9.35 -9.40
CA ARG A 85 -8.15 -10.44 -9.40
C ARG A 85 -7.99 -11.34 -10.63
N GLN A 86 -7.86 -10.77 -11.82
CA GLN A 86 -7.70 -11.56 -13.05
C GLN A 86 -6.39 -12.35 -13.06
N VAL A 87 -5.28 -11.77 -12.61
CA VAL A 87 -3.99 -12.44 -12.45
C VAL A 87 -4.11 -13.62 -11.50
N LEU A 88 -4.81 -13.45 -10.38
CA LEU A 88 -5.00 -14.51 -9.41
C LEU A 88 -5.82 -15.69 -9.99
N LEU A 89 -6.87 -15.40 -10.75
CA LEU A 89 -7.64 -16.42 -11.47
C LEU A 89 -6.79 -17.14 -12.52
N THR A 90 -5.95 -16.41 -13.27
CA THR A 90 -5.00 -17.01 -14.22
C THR A 90 -3.96 -17.88 -13.51
N ALA A 91 -3.44 -17.45 -12.34
CA ALA A 91 -2.50 -18.23 -11.55
C ALA A 91 -3.12 -19.57 -11.08
N SER A 92 -4.40 -19.57 -10.70
CA SER A 92 -5.14 -20.80 -10.38
C SER A 92 -5.22 -21.74 -11.57
N GLN A 93 -5.56 -21.23 -12.77
CA GLN A 93 -5.58 -22.03 -14.01
C GLN A 93 -4.21 -22.62 -14.35
N LEU A 94 -3.11 -21.98 -13.95
CA LEU A 94 -1.73 -22.44 -14.14
C LEU A 94 -1.21 -23.32 -12.99
N ASN A 95 -2.09 -23.75 -12.07
CA ASN A 95 -1.76 -24.52 -10.87
C ASN A 95 -0.65 -23.87 -10.04
N MET A 96 -0.71 -22.55 -9.89
CA MET A 96 0.22 -21.75 -9.07
C MET A 96 -0.37 -21.41 -7.69
N THR A 97 -1.66 -21.70 -7.49
CA THR A 97 -2.33 -21.66 -6.20
C THR A 97 -2.76 -23.08 -5.81
N THR A 98 -3.32 -23.24 -4.61
CA THR A 98 -3.95 -24.50 -4.22
C THR A 98 -5.04 -24.88 -5.24
N PRO A 99 -5.01 -26.10 -5.81
CA PRO A 99 -5.91 -26.51 -6.87
C PRO A 99 -7.30 -26.77 -6.30
N GLU A 100 -8.17 -25.75 -6.33
CA GLU A 100 -9.54 -25.89 -5.83
C GLU A 100 -10.53 -25.06 -6.65
N TYR A 101 -11.76 -25.57 -6.80
CA TYR A 101 -12.85 -24.94 -7.56
C TYR A 101 -13.45 -23.71 -6.86
N ASP A 102 -13.02 -23.39 -5.64
CA ASP A 102 -13.50 -22.25 -4.86
C ASP A 102 -12.58 -21.04 -5.05
N ALA A 103 -13.11 -20.00 -5.70
CA ALA A 103 -12.40 -18.74 -5.90
C ALA A 103 -11.90 -18.12 -4.58
N ALA A 104 -12.61 -18.31 -3.46
CA ALA A 104 -12.19 -17.78 -2.16
C ALA A 104 -10.85 -18.39 -1.71
N LYS A 105 -10.62 -19.69 -1.93
CA LYS A 105 -9.37 -20.35 -1.55
C LYS A 105 -8.17 -19.89 -2.36
N VAL A 106 -8.37 -19.45 -3.60
CA VAL A 106 -7.30 -18.85 -4.40
C VAL A 106 -6.74 -17.58 -3.72
N PHE A 107 -7.60 -16.81 -3.04
CA PHE A 107 -7.18 -15.63 -2.29
C PHE A 107 -6.44 -15.94 -0.99
N GLU A 108 -6.43 -17.18 -0.51
CA GLU A 108 -5.60 -17.56 0.65
C GLU A 108 -4.10 -17.47 0.33
N SER A 109 -3.73 -17.50 -0.95
CA SER A 109 -2.34 -17.28 -1.40
C SER A 109 -2.00 -15.80 -1.64
N LEU A 110 -2.96 -14.87 -1.47
CA LEU A 110 -2.77 -13.44 -1.72
C LEU A 110 -2.47 -12.67 -0.43
N PHE A 111 -1.37 -11.94 -0.45
CA PHE A 111 -1.11 -10.85 0.49
C PHE A 111 -1.24 -9.50 -0.23
N ILE A 112 -1.90 -8.56 0.43
CA ILE A 112 -2.06 -7.18 -0.03
C ILE A 112 -1.24 -6.29 0.89
N VAL A 113 -0.34 -5.51 0.30
CA VAL A 113 0.39 -4.44 1.01
C VAL A 113 -0.39 -3.15 0.80
N THR A 114 -0.80 -2.51 1.89
CA THR A 114 -1.55 -1.25 1.85
C THR A 114 -1.10 -0.32 2.96
N LEU A 115 -1.44 0.96 2.87
CA LEU A 115 -1.29 1.87 4.01
C LEU A 115 -2.20 1.42 5.16
N ALA A 116 -1.67 1.46 6.38
CA ALA A 116 -2.42 1.06 7.55
C ALA A 116 -3.64 1.97 7.74
N ARG A 117 -4.80 1.36 8.02
CA ARG A 117 -5.99 2.12 8.41
C ARG A 117 -5.70 2.89 9.69
N LEU A 118 -6.12 4.16 9.72
CA LEU A 118 -6.07 4.95 10.93
C LEU A 118 -7.02 4.35 11.98
N PRO A 119 -6.67 4.40 13.27
CA PRO A 119 -7.58 4.00 14.33
C PRO A 119 -8.87 4.82 14.28
N ALA A 120 -10.01 4.15 14.45
CA ALA A 120 -11.31 4.81 14.56
C ALA A 120 -11.45 5.51 15.93
N THR A 121 -10.84 6.68 16.04
CA THR A 121 -10.98 7.58 17.20
C THR A 121 -12.19 8.50 17.03
N THR A 122 -12.67 9.10 18.13
CA THR A 122 -13.72 10.12 18.07
C THR A 122 -13.38 11.27 17.12
N LYS A 123 -12.11 11.68 17.04
CA LYS A 123 -11.66 12.77 16.16
C LYS A 123 -11.67 12.38 14.69
N THR A 124 -11.19 11.18 14.36
CA THR A 124 -11.19 10.67 12.98
C THR A 124 -12.61 10.39 12.49
N LEU A 125 -13.49 9.86 13.34
CA LEU A 125 -14.89 9.66 13.00
C LEU A 125 -15.60 10.99 12.75
N ALA A 126 -15.39 12.00 13.61
CA ALA A 126 -15.95 13.33 13.40
C ALA A 126 -15.46 13.99 12.09
N LEU A 127 -14.19 13.75 11.71
CA LEU A 127 -13.68 14.21 10.41
C LEU A 127 -14.41 13.51 9.25
N PHE A 128 -14.66 12.21 9.35
CA PHE A 128 -15.36 11.45 8.31
C PHE A 128 -16.80 11.91 8.14
N ASP A 129 -17.51 12.11 9.25
CA ASP A 129 -18.87 12.65 9.24
C ASP A 129 -18.90 14.06 8.60
N ALA A 130 -17.92 14.92 8.91
CA ALA A 130 -17.82 16.24 8.33
C ALA A 130 -17.55 16.20 6.81
N ILE A 131 -16.66 15.31 6.35
CA ILE A 131 -16.38 15.09 4.92
C ILE A 131 -17.65 14.63 4.21
N GLU A 132 -18.37 13.66 4.77
CA GLU A 132 -19.60 13.13 4.18
C GLU A 132 -20.69 14.21 4.06
N HIS A 133 -20.86 15.02 5.11
CA HIS A 133 -21.84 16.10 5.13
C HIS A 133 -21.53 17.16 4.08
N VAL A 134 -20.29 17.66 4.03
CA VAL A 134 -19.88 18.68 3.04
C VAL A 134 -19.99 18.12 1.60
N ALA A 135 -19.61 16.87 1.38
CA ALA A 135 -19.65 16.27 0.06
C ALA A 135 -21.09 16.08 -0.47
N LYS A 136 -22.05 15.76 0.41
CA LYS A 136 -23.48 15.73 0.04
C LYS A 136 -24.02 17.13 -0.20
N ASP A 137 -23.81 18.04 0.74
CA ASP A 137 -24.49 19.33 0.75
C ASP A 137 -23.93 20.32 -0.28
N SER A 138 -22.62 20.32 -0.48
CA SER A 138 -21.93 21.28 -1.35
C SER A 138 -21.63 20.74 -2.75
N TYR A 139 -21.57 19.41 -2.92
CA TYR A 139 -21.15 18.78 -4.17
C TYR A 139 -22.13 17.75 -4.72
N ASN A 140 -23.26 17.50 -4.05
CA ASN A 140 -24.30 16.56 -4.47
C ASN A 140 -23.76 15.14 -4.76
N LEU A 141 -22.78 14.69 -3.98
CA LEU A 141 -22.20 13.35 -4.09
C LEU A 141 -22.99 12.37 -3.21
N SER A 142 -23.58 11.34 -3.82
CA SER A 142 -24.42 10.35 -3.13
C SER A 142 -23.64 9.36 -2.26
N SER A 143 -22.40 9.04 -2.66
CA SER A 143 -21.50 8.12 -1.94
C SER A 143 -20.07 8.67 -1.92
N PRO A 144 -19.79 9.75 -1.18
CA PRO A 144 -18.50 10.44 -1.25
C PRO A 144 -17.39 9.73 -0.47
N VAL A 145 -17.76 8.83 0.45
CA VAL A 145 -16.82 8.19 1.37
C VAL A 145 -16.56 6.76 0.94
N THR A 146 -15.45 6.55 0.23
CA THR A 146 -14.87 5.23 -0.01
C THR A 146 -13.71 4.99 0.97
N GLU A 147 -13.31 3.73 1.17
CA GLU A 147 -12.17 3.42 2.03
C GLU A 147 -10.88 4.13 1.57
N SER A 148 -10.60 4.10 0.26
CA SER A 148 -9.48 4.85 -0.33
C SER A 148 -9.67 6.36 -0.17
N GLY A 149 -10.89 6.86 -0.32
CA GLY A 149 -11.23 8.27 -0.11
C GLY A 149 -10.94 8.74 1.31
N LEU A 150 -11.23 7.92 2.32
CA LEU A 150 -10.91 8.21 3.73
C LEU A 150 -9.40 8.27 3.98
N LEU A 151 -8.64 7.36 3.37
CA LEU A 151 -7.18 7.35 3.47
C LEU A 151 -6.56 8.63 2.87
N TYR A 152 -6.98 9.04 1.67
CA TYR A 152 -6.48 10.27 1.06
C TYR A 152 -7.01 11.53 1.75
N GLY A 153 -8.26 11.52 2.22
CA GLY A 153 -8.87 12.61 2.97
C GLY A 153 -8.14 12.89 4.29
N THR A 154 -7.82 11.84 5.06
CA THR A 154 -7.03 11.97 6.30
C THR A 154 -5.60 12.42 6.05
N SER A 155 -4.96 11.91 5.01
CA SER A 155 -3.61 12.32 4.61
C SER A 155 -3.58 13.81 4.25
N THR A 156 -4.56 14.26 3.47
CA THR A 156 -4.71 15.68 3.08
C THR A 156 -4.96 16.56 4.31
N TYR A 157 -5.88 16.15 5.19
CA TYR A 157 -6.19 16.90 6.40
C TYR A 157 -4.96 17.02 7.31
N SER A 158 -4.20 15.94 7.46
CA SER A 158 -2.96 15.93 8.25
C SER A 158 -1.88 16.83 7.62
N ALA A 159 -1.70 16.78 6.29
CA ALA A 159 -0.75 17.63 5.59
C ALA A 159 -1.04 19.14 5.77
N LEU A 160 -2.32 19.53 5.76
CA LEU A 160 -2.73 20.91 6.06
C LEU A 160 -2.38 21.31 7.50
N HIS A 161 -2.61 20.42 8.47
CA HIS A 161 -2.22 20.66 9.87
C HIS A 161 -0.71 20.81 10.06
N VAL A 162 0.09 19.94 9.42
CA VAL A 162 1.56 20.04 9.43
C VAL A 162 2.01 21.36 8.82
N THR A 163 1.40 21.75 7.71
CA THR A 163 1.69 23.02 7.03
C THR A 163 1.37 24.21 7.92
N ALA A 164 0.19 24.22 8.55
CA ALA A 164 -0.24 25.30 9.44
C ALA A 164 0.69 25.45 10.66
N GLN A 165 1.10 24.34 11.28
CA GLN A 165 2.09 24.36 12.37
C GLN A 165 3.42 24.94 11.90
N THR A 166 3.92 24.49 10.76
CA THR A 166 5.18 24.95 10.18
C THR A 166 5.17 26.44 9.84
N VAL A 167 4.06 26.94 9.28
CA VAL A 167 3.86 28.37 9.00
C VAL A 167 3.83 29.18 10.29
N GLY A 168 3.11 28.70 11.32
CA GLY A 168 3.05 29.35 12.62
C GLY A 168 4.44 29.51 13.26
N GLU A 169 5.26 28.46 13.20
CA GLU A 169 6.65 28.51 13.67
C GLU A 169 7.51 29.47 12.84
N ALA A 170 7.37 29.47 11.52
CA ALA A 170 8.11 30.39 10.65
C ALA A 170 7.81 31.85 11.01
N ILE A 171 6.54 32.18 11.30
CA ILE A 171 6.13 33.52 11.76
C ILE A 171 6.79 33.86 13.10
N GLN A 172 6.78 32.94 14.07
CA GLN A 172 7.41 33.16 15.38
C GLN A 172 8.93 33.39 15.27
N LEU A 173 9.58 32.72 14.32
CA LEU A 173 11.01 32.86 14.03
C LEU A 173 11.34 34.05 13.11
N ASN A 174 10.35 34.89 12.77
CA ASN A 174 10.47 36.00 11.82
C ASN A 174 11.10 35.57 10.47
N LYS A 175 10.75 34.36 10.01
CA LYS A 175 11.20 33.82 8.72
C LYS A 175 10.21 34.23 7.62
N SER A 176 10.74 34.49 6.42
CA SER A 176 9.89 34.77 5.26
C SER A 176 9.07 33.55 4.87
N LEU A 177 7.77 33.74 4.66
CA LEU A 177 6.88 32.71 4.12
C LEU A 177 7.02 32.52 2.61
N SER A 178 7.68 33.45 1.91
CA SER A 178 7.96 33.31 0.47
C SER A 178 9.13 32.37 0.17
N ASP A 179 9.92 31.99 1.17
CA ASP A 179 11.00 31.02 1.01
C ASP A 179 10.48 29.59 1.28
N GLY A 180 9.82 29.04 0.26
CA GLY A 180 9.24 27.69 0.34
C GLY A 180 10.25 26.60 0.66
N SER A 181 11.50 26.75 0.19
CA SER A 181 12.57 25.78 0.51
C SER A 181 12.94 25.79 1.98
N ARG A 182 13.00 26.96 2.62
CA ARG A 182 13.21 27.05 4.08
C ARG A 182 12.00 26.56 4.87
N LEU A 183 10.78 26.83 4.40
CA LEU A 183 9.56 26.31 5.04
C LEU A 183 9.51 24.79 5.02
N VAL A 184 9.76 24.16 3.87
CA VAL A 184 9.79 22.69 3.77
C VAL A 184 10.87 22.10 4.68
N LYS A 185 12.06 22.71 4.75
CA LYS A 185 13.13 22.26 5.66
C LYS A 185 12.74 22.29 7.14
N LEU A 186 11.79 23.13 7.56
CA LEU A 186 11.27 23.11 8.93
C LEU A 186 10.44 21.86 9.24
N MET A 187 9.98 21.14 8.21
CA MET A 187 9.23 19.89 8.34
C MET A 187 10.11 18.66 8.48
N HIS A 188 11.39 18.73 8.11
CA HIS A 188 12.26 17.55 8.07
C HIS A 188 12.64 17.06 9.47
N ASN A 189 12.84 15.74 9.59
CA ASN A 189 13.41 15.06 10.75
C ASN A 189 12.70 15.40 12.07
N ARG A 190 11.36 15.39 12.06
CA ARG A 190 10.56 15.71 13.23
C ARG A 190 9.17 15.13 13.16
N THR A 191 8.48 15.23 14.29
CA THR A 191 7.15 14.70 14.47
C THR A 191 6.13 15.83 14.65
N PHE A 192 4.97 15.68 14.03
CA PHE A 192 3.82 16.59 14.14
C PHE A 192 2.63 15.87 14.77
N ALA A 193 1.98 16.52 15.72
CA ALA A 193 0.70 16.07 16.24
C ALA A 193 -0.42 16.59 15.34
N THR A 194 -1.30 15.69 14.87
CA THR A 194 -2.48 16.03 14.08
C THR A 194 -3.74 15.45 14.73
N PRO A 195 -4.94 15.92 14.38
CA PRO A 195 -6.17 15.31 14.90
C PRO A 195 -6.37 13.85 14.47
N CYS A 196 -5.70 13.42 13.39
CA CYS A 196 -5.75 12.05 12.87
C CYS A 196 -4.66 11.14 13.45
N GLY A 197 -3.74 11.67 14.25
CA GLY A 197 -2.64 10.91 14.83
C GLY A 197 -1.33 11.68 14.78
N VAL A 198 -0.24 10.93 14.61
CA VAL A 198 1.10 11.49 14.55
C VAL A 198 1.62 11.39 13.11
N CYS A 199 2.23 12.47 12.62
CA CYS A 199 2.94 12.49 11.34
C CYS A 199 4.43 12.64 11.61
N GLU A 200 5.19 11.58 11.38
CA GLU A 200 6.65 11.58 11.52
C GLU A 200 7.29 11.82 10.16
N MET A 201 8.11 12.86 10.06
CA MET A 201 8.80 13.26 8.84
C MET A 201 10.27 12.88 8.98
N ASN A 202 10.80 12.10 8.04
CA ASN A 202 12.20 11.70 8.08
C ASN A 202 13.15 12.82 7.62
N HIS A 203 14.45 12.52 7.54
CA HIS A 203 15.47 13.50 7.16
C HIS A 203 15.30 14.06 5.74
N ASN A 204 14.65 13.32 4.84
CA ASN A 204 14.34 13.76 3.48
C ASN A 204 13.08 14.61 3.40
N GLY A 205 12.30 14.69 4.49
CA GLY A 205 11.00 15.35 4.49
C GLY A 205 9.89 14.44 3.98
N ASP A 206 10.11 13.13 3.92
CA ASP A 206 9.07 12.16 3.58
C ASP A 206 8.32 11.73 4.84
N LEU A 207 7.02 11.48 4.71
CA LEU A 207 6.20 10.94 5.78
C LEU A 207 6.54 9.46 6.02
N GLU A 208 6.98 9.15 7.23
CA GLU A 208 7.18 7.78 7.69
C GLU A 208 5.82 7.09 7.86
N SER A 209 5.49 6.26 6.89
CA SER A 209 4.19 5.61 6.78
C SER A 209 4.17 4.26 7.50
N ILE A 210 3.00 3.92 8.06
CA ILE A 210 2.74 2.58 8.57
C ILE A 210 2.02 1.81 7.46
N TYR A 211 2.54 0.65 7.09
CA TYR A 211 1.91 -0.26 6.14
C TYR A 211 1.27 -1.44 6.88
N ALA A 212 0.20 -1.96 6.31
CA ALA A 212 -0.46 -3.19 6.73
C ALA A 212 -0.30 -4.25 5.66
N ILE A 213 -0.03 -5.49 6.08
CA ILE A 213 -0.14 -6.67 5.23
C ILE A 213 -1.45 -7.37 5.57
N VAL A 214 -2.31 -7.43 4.57
CA VAL A 214 -3.65 -8.01 4.66
C VAL A 214 -3.66 -9.31 3.87
N GLY A 215 -4.34 -10.33 4.37
CA GLY A 215 -4.56 -11.57 3.63
C GLY A 215 -5.84 -12.24 4.09
N MET A 216 -6.27 -13.29 3.38
CA MET A 216 -7.49 -14.00 3.75
C MET A 216 -7.27 -14.89 4.99
N SER A 217 -8.17 -14.80 5.96
CA SER A 217 -8.22 -15.69 7.13
C SER A 217 -8.90 -16.99 6.76
N GLN A 218 -8.24 -18.12 7.03
CA GLN A 218 -8.82 -19.45 6.76
C GLN A 218 -10.08 -19.74 7.59
N GLN A 219 -10.19 -19.13 8.78
CA GLN A 219 -11.29 -19.31 9.72
C GLN A 219 -12.51 -18.47 9.35
N THR A 220 -12.31 -17.18 9.07
CA THR A 220 -13.40 -16.24 8.83
C THR A 220 -13.75 -16.06 7.36
N LYS A 221 -12.87 -16.52 6.46
CA LYS A 221 -12.91 -16.27 5.00
C LYS A 221 -12.95 -14.78 4.62
N ASN A 222 -12.56 -13.91 5.57
CA ASN A 222 -12.45 -12.47 5.38
C ASN A 222 -10.98 -12.04 5.29
N PHE A 223 -10.73 -10.89 4.65
CA PHE A 223 -9.42 -10.25 4.67
C PHE A 223 -9.16 -9.65 6.05
N GLU A 224 -8.05 -10.04 6.68
CA GLU A 224 -7.62 -9.56 7.98
C GLU A 224 -6.18 -9.05 7.92
N VAL A 225 -5.86 -8.09 8.79
CA VAL A 225 -4.48 -7.61 8.94
C VAL A 225 -3.66 -8.65 9.69
N TYR A 226 -2.60 -9.13 9.05
CA TYR A 226 -1.66 -10.07 9.66
C TYR A 226 -0.51 -9.36 10.37
N LEU A 227 0.00 -8.28 9.78
CA LEU A 227 1.08 -7.51 10.38
C LEU A 227 1.07 -6.05 9.97
N TYR A 228 1.64 -5.21 10.84
CA TYR A 228 1.95 -3.82 10.57
C TYR A 228 3.45 -3.65 10.42
N THR A 229 3.89 -2.79 9.50
CA THR A 229 5.29 -2.40 9.35
C THR A 229 5.47 -0.90 9.38
N HIS A 230 6.59 -0.46 9.94
CA HIS A 230 7.02 0.94 9.99
C HIS A 230 8.55 0.97 9.92
N GLU A 231 9.12 1.84 9.09
CA GLU A 231 10.57 1.85 8.79
C GLU A 231 11.14 0.47 8.39
N GLY A 232 10.36 -0.35 7.68
CA GLY A 232 10.76 -1.72 7.32
C GLY A 232 10.85 -2.72 8.49
N LYS A 233 10.51 -2.30 9.71
CA LYS A 233 10.40 -3.14 10.91
C LYS A 233 8.95 -3.59 11.10
N VAL A 234 8.76 -4.78 11.65
CA VAL A 234 7.43 -5.32 11.97
C VAL A 234 7.01 -4.79 13.34
N LEU A 235 5.87 -4.09 13.42
CA LEU A 235 5.37 -3.47 14.65
C LEU A 235 4.50 -4.39 15.48
N ALA A 236 3.61 -5.14 14.84
CA ALA A 236 2.69 -6.06 15.50
C ALA A 236 2.31 -7.19 14.54
N VAL A 237 2.03 -8.37 15.09
CA VAL A 237 1.68 -9.58 14.34
C VAL A 237 0.46 -10.22 14.98
N LYS A 238 -0.64 -10.41 14.23
CA LYS A 238 -1.51 -11.57 14.47
C LYS A 238 -0.77 -12.74 13.84
N SER A 239 -0.16 -13.62 14.64
CA SER A 239 0.77 -14.64 14.12
C SER A 239 0.13 -15.46 13.01
N LEU A 240 0.74 -15.45 11.81
CA LEU A 240 0.40 -16.39 10.73
C LEU A 240 0.50 -17.86 11.20
N GLU A 241 1.36 -18.13 12.21
CA GLU A 241 1.50 -19.44 12.86
C GLU A 241 0.25 -19.93 13.62
N GLN A 242 -0.67 -19.04 14.03
CA GLN A 242 -1.94 -19.46 14.64
C GLN A 242 -2.97 -19.91 13.59
N ALA A 243 -2.83 -19.47 12.33
CA ALA A 243 -3.66 -19.95 11.24
C ALA A 243 -3.23 -21.37 10.80
N GLU A 244 -1.93 -21.68 10.80
CA GLU A 244 -1.41 -23.01 10.46
C GLU A 244 -1.56 -24.05 11.59
N LYS A 245 -1.54 -23.63 12.87
CA LYS A 245 -1.67 -24.55 14.02
C LYS A 245 -3.09 -25.01 14.35
N THR A 246 -4.11 -24.55 13.63
CA THR A 246 -5.49 -25.06 13.78
C THR A 246 -5.81 -26.17 12.76
N ALA A 247 -4.81 -26.70 12.07
CA ALA A 247 -4.93 -27.74 11.04
C ALA A 247 -4.21 -29.05 11.40
N ASN A 248 -4.11 -29.39 12.69
CA ASN A 248 -3.80 -30.75 13.18
C ASN A 248 -4.80 -31.15 14.26
#